data_AF-A0A6B2S1L7-F1
#
_entry.id   AF-A0A6B2S1L7-F1
#
_cell.length_a   1.000
_cell.length_b   1.000
_cell.length_c   1.000
_cell.angle_alpha   90.00
_cell.angle_beta   90.00
_cell.angle_gamma   90.00
#
_symmetry.space_group_name_H-M   'P 1'
#
loop_
_entity.id
_entity.type
_entity.pdbx_description
1 polymer ?
#
loop_
_entity_poly.entity_id
_entity_poly.type
_entity_poly.pdbx_seq_one_letter_code
_entity_poly.pdbx_strand_id
1 'polypeptide(L)'
;MSDGQRRNPRFEEPLSFTPVPGGPEDYANTADGPVRYVEVVDGQGLLGYLWFQDAADAADFIPCKSRGVASRSAAVQWGRRLRVHKESGLTPAQAIAGLAAEAPAESAGRVAPGEPAESPSESALRELADSK
;
A
#
# COMPACT_ATOMS: atom_id res chain seq x y z
N MET A 1 11.05 -46.09 8.26
CA MET A 1 12.32 -45.40 8.53
C MET A 1 13.10 -45.49 7.22
N SER A 2 13.19 -44.47 6.36
CA SER A 2 13.32 -43.04 6.60
C SER A 2 12.68 -42.23 5.47
N ASP A 3 12.09 -41.11 5.88
CA ASP A 3 11.49 -40.05 5.07
C ASP A 3 12.59 -39.29 4.30
N GLY A 4 12.52 -39.33 2.97
CA GLY A 4 13.41 -38.61 2.08
C GLY A 4 12.65 -37.49 1.40
N GLN A 5 12.29 -36.45 2.15
CA GLN A 5 11.77 -35.18 1.65
C GLN A 5 12.71 -34.65 0.54
N ARG A 6 12.43 -34.98 -0.72
CA ARG A 6 13.12 -34.38 -1.87
C ARG A 6 12.74 -32.90 -1.90
N ARG A 7 13.56 -32.05 -1.28
CA ARG A 7 13.39 -30.59 -1.34
C ARG A 7 13.50 -30.19 -2.81
N ASN A 8 12.41 -29.66 -3.37
CA ASN A 8 12.36 -29.25 -4.76
C ASN A 8 13.29 -28.04 -4.95
N PRO A 9 14.35 -28.12 -5.76
CA PRO A 9 15.37 -27.07 -5.89
C PRO A 9 14.81 -25.74 -6.41
N ARG A 10 13.60 -25.73 -7.01
CA ARG A 10 12.89 -24.51 -7.41
C ARG A 10 12.57 -23.53 -6.28
N PHE A 11 12.57 -23.97 -5.01
CA PHE A 11 12.37 -23.07 -3.87
C PHE A 11 13.65 -22.35 -3.44
N GLU A 12 14.82 -22.76 -3.96
CA GLU A 12 16.14 -22.21 -3.60
C GLU A 12 16.66 -21.22 -4.65
N GLU A 13 15.96 -21.07 -5.78
CA GLU A 13 16.30 -20.07 -6.80
C GLU A 13 15.81 -18.67 -6.36
N PRO A 14 16.69 -17.65 -6.33
CA PRO A 14 16.27 -16.27 -6.07
C PRO A 14 15.33 -15.82 -7.18
N LEU A 15 14.04 -15.72 -6.86
CA LEU A 15 13.03 -15.15 -7.75
C LEU A 15 13.40 -13.70 -8.06
N SER A 16 14.03 -13.48 -9.20
CA SER A 16 14.37 -12.15 -9.68
C SER A 16 13.19 -11.61 -10.46
N PHE A 17 12.43 -10.68 -9.87
CA PHE A 17 11.42 -9.93 -10.60
C PHE A 17 12.14 -8.99 -11.57
N THR A 18 12.16 -9.36 -12.86
CA THR A 18 12.57 -8.45 -13.92
C THR A 18 11.31 -7.78 -14.46
N PRO A 19 11.06 -6.50 -14.14
CA PRO A 19 9.91 -5.80 -14.71
C PRO A 19 10.04 -5.78 -16.23
N VAL A 20 8.99 -6.24 -16.92
CA VAL A 20 8.93 -6.15 -18.38
C VAL A 20 8.70 -4.70 -18.78
N PRO A 21 9.44 -4.16 -19.77
CA PRO A 21 9.14 -2.84 -20.33
C PRO A 21 7.69 -2.81 -20.84
N GLY A 22 6.92 -1.80 -20.43
CA GLY A 22 5.49 -1.68 -20.77
C GLY A 22 4.52 -2.37 -19.81
N GLY A 23 4.98 -2.81 -18.63
CA GLY A 23 4.10 -3.12 -17.51
C GLY A 23 3.30 -1.90 -17.03
N PRO A 24 2.20 -2.09 -16.28
CA PRO A 24 1.40 -0.98 -15.76
C PRO A 24 2.27 -0.04 -14.92
N GLU A 25 2.06 1.27 -15.07
CA GLU A 25 2.78 2.26 -14.29
C GLU A 25 2.26 2.24 -12.85
N ASP A 26 3.11 1.82 -11.92
CA ASP A 26 2.85 1.84 -10.48
C ASP A 26 3.80 2.84 -9.82
N TYR A 27 3.37 3.44 -8.70
CA TYR A 27 4.28 4.15 -7.82
C TYR A 27 5.26 3.16 -7.18
N ALA A 28 6.41 3.65 -6.72
CA ALA A 28 7.29 2.85 -5.88
C ALA A 28 6.55 2.44 -4.59
N ASN A 29 6.72 1.19 -4.17
CA ASN A 29 6.07 0.62 -2.98
C ASN A 29 6.96 0.66 -1.72
N THR A 30 8.12 1.30 -1.82
CA THR A 30 9.08 1.55 -0.75
C THR A 30 9.59 2.97 -0.87
N ALA A 31 10.01 3.57 0.24
CA ALA A 31 10.57 4.92 0.23
C ALA A 31 11.69 5.04 1.27
N ASP A 32 12.81 5.60 0.84
CA ASP A 32 13.86 6.03 1.76
C ASP A 32 13.48 7.37 2.40
N GLY A 33 13.38 7.38 3.72
CA GLY A 33 13.15 8.58 4.52
C GLY A 33 11.71 8.79 4.97
N PRO A 34 11.38 10.02 5.43
CA PRO A 34 10.08 10.32 6.01
C PRO A 34 8.97 10.31 4.96
N VAL A 35 7.87 9.63 5.30
CA VAL A 35 6.68 9.52 4.45
C VAL A 35 5.51 10.26 5.08
N ARG A 36 4.64 10.81 4.25
CA ARG A 36 3.35 11.36 4.71
C ARG A 36 2.28 10.30 4.57
N TYR A 37 1.30 10.29 5.46
CA TYR A 37 0.23 9.30 5.43
C TYR A 37 -1.11 9.85 5.89
N VAL A 38 -2.18 9.22 5.43
CA VAL A 38 -3.56 9.44 5.84
C VAL A 38 -4.19 8.13 6.28
N GLU A 39 -5.10 8.21 7.24
CA GLU A 39 -5.86 7.04 7.70
C GLU A 39 -6.97 6.71 6.72
N VAL A 40 -7.22 5.42 6.50
CA VAL A 40 -8.38 4.92 5.77
C VAL A 40 -9.29 4.18 6.74
N VAL A 41 -10.56 4.57 6.77
CA VAL A 41 -11.55 4.08 7.74
C VAL A 41 -12.82 3.61 7.05
N ASP A 42 -13.55 2.71 7.71
CA ASP A 42 -14.93 2.38 7.38
C ASP A 42 -15.84 2.49 8.62
N GLY A 43 -17.08 2.00 8.52
CA GLY A 43 -18.04 2.01 9.63
C GLY A 43 -17.65 1.16 10.84
N GLN A 44 -16.54 0.42 10.77
CA GLN A 44 -16.03 -0.46 11.81
C GLN A 44 -14.63 -0.06 12.29
N GLY A 45 -14.05 1.02 11.76
CA GLY A 45 -12.80 1.63 12.24
C GLY A 45 -11.70 1.71 11.18
N LEU A 46 -10.45 1.79 11.65
CA LEU A 46 -9.25 1.90 10.83
C LEU A 46 -9.06 0.64 9.98
N LEU A 47 -8.98 0.79 8.66
CA LEU A 47 -8.59 -0.27 7.72
C LEU A 47 -7.09 -0.25 7.42
N GLY A 48 -6.43 0.89 7.51
CA GLY A 48 -5.02 1.01 7.22
C GLY A 48 -4.62 2.44 6.91
N TYR A 49 -3.45 2.59 6.30
CA TYR A 49 -2.88 3.89 5.98
C TYR A 49 -2.50 3.95 4.50
N LEU A 50 -2.90 5.02 3.82
CA LEU A 50 -2.31 5.41 2.56
C LEU A 50 -1.10 6.28 2.86
N TRP A 51 0.06 5.95 2.31
CA TRP A 51 1.26 6.75 2.48
C TRP A 51 1.85 7.16 1.14
N PHE A 52 2.65 8.23 1.16
CA PHE A 52 3.27 8.78 -0.03
C PHE A 52 4.55 9.56 0.26
N GLN A 53 5.40 9.63 -0.75
CA GLN A 53 6.59 10.47 -0.83
C GLN A 53 6.82 10.91 -2.28
N ASP A 54 6.63 12.20 -2.56
CA ASP A 54 6.79 12.74 -3.92
C ASP A 54 8.25 12.65 -4.41
N ALA A 55 9.23 12.81 -3.51
CA ALA A 55 10.65 12.79 -3.86
C ALA A 55 11.13 11.44 -4.42
N ALA A 56 10.49 10.34 -4.04
CA ALA A 56 10.78 9.00 -4.55
C ALA A 56 9.68 8.48 -5.48
N ASP A 57 8.68 9.30 -5.83
CA ASP A 57 7.52 8.89 -6.62
C ASP A 57 6.88 7.61 -6.05
N ALA A 58 6.76 7.58 -4.72
CA ALA A 58 6.37 6.41 -3.95
C ALA A 58 5.01 6.63 -3.29
N ALA A 59 4.13 5.63 -3.39
CA ALA A 59 2.84 5.60 -2.72
C ALA A 59 2.34 4.16 -2.62
N ASP A 60 1.84 3.78 -1.45
CA ASP A 60 1.21 2.47 -1.28
C ASP A 60 0.21 2.48 -0.12
N PHE A 61 -0.49 1.37 0.06
CA PHE A 61 -1.40 1.14 1.15
C PHE A 61 -0.85 0.11 2.14
N ILE A 62 -0.81 0.47 3.43
CA ILE A 62 -0.46 -0.43 4.52
C ILE A 62 -1.73 -0.87 5.24
N PRO A 63 -2.10 -2.17 5.18
CA PRO A 63 -3.28 -2.68 5.87
C PRO A 63 -3.06 -2.76 7.39
N CYS A 64 -4.08 -2.40 8.16
CA CYS A 64 -4.14 -2.63 9.60
C CYS A 64 -4.34 -4.12 9.90
N LYS A 65 -3.49 -4.69 10.76
CA LYS A 65 -3.44 -6.14 11.00
C LYS A 65 -4.66 -6.68 11.74
N SER A 66 -5.18 -5.95 12.73
CA SER A 66 -6.33 -6.36 13.56
C SER A 66 -7.63 -6.58 12.77
N ARG A 67 -7.72 -6.01 11.57
CA ARG A 67 -8.90 -6.04 10.71
C ARG A 67 -8.88 -7.16 9.65
N GLY A 68 -7.74 -7.85 9.52
CA GLY A 68 -7.57 -9.03 8.69
C GLY A 68 -8.05 -8.85 7.24
N VAL A 69 -9.06 -9.64 6.83
CA VAL A 69 -9.53 -9.72 5.44
C VAL A 69 -10.02 -8.37 4.92
N ALA A 70 -10.73 -7.58 5.73
CA ALA A 70 -11.26 -6.29 5.30
C ALA A 70 -10.14 -5.33 4.87
N SER A 71 -9.08 -5.22 5.67
CA SER A 71 -7.91 -4.38 5.36
C SER A 71 -7.13 -4.90 4.16
N ARG A 72 -7.03 -6.22 3.98
CA ARG A 72 -6.37 -6.80 2.82
C ARG A 72 -7.18 -6.56 1.53
N SER A 73 -8.50 -6.63 1.60
CA SER A 73 -9.37 -6.27 0.48
C SER A 73 -9.26 -4.79 0.14
N ALA A 74 -9.20 -3.91 1.16
CA ALA A 74 -8.98 -2.48 0.96
C ALA A 74 -7.63 -2.22 0.28
N ALA A 75 -6.56 -2.90 0.69
CA ALA A 75 -5.23 -2.77 0.08
C ALA A 75 -5.24 -3.01 -1.44
N VAL A 76 -5.96 -4.04 -1.90
CA VAL A 76 -6.10 -4.34 -3.33
C VAL A 76 -6.83 -3.21 -4.07
N GLN A 77 -7.88 -2.65 -3.49
CA GLN A 77 -8.65 -1.58 -4.12
C GLN A 77 -7.87 -0.26 -4.16
N TRP A 78 -7.18 0.07 -3.08
CA TRP A 78 -6.34 1.27 -3.02
C TRP A 78 -5.15 1.22 -3.96
N GLY A 79 -4.47 0.07 -4.06
CA GLY A 79 -3.40 -0.11 -5.06
C GLY A 79 -3.89 0.10 -6.49
N ARG A 80 -5.07 -0.43 -6.84
CA ARG A 80 -5.69 -0.20 -8.16
C ARG A 80 -6.02 1.27 -8.42
N ARG A 81 -6.51 1.96 -7.39
CA ARG A 81 -6.85 3.39 -7.48
C ARG A 81 -5.62 4.27 -7.65
N LEU A 82 -4.55 3.99 -6.89
CA LEU A 82 -3.26 4.66 -7.05
C LEU A 82 -2.71 4.46 -8.46
N ARG A 83 -2.80 3.25 -9.01
CA ARG A 83 -2.39 2.96 -10.40
C ARG A 83 -3.11 3.84 -11.42
N VAL A 84 -4.43 4.00 -11.32
CA VAL A 84 -5.19 4.85 -12.26
C VAL A 84 -4.69 6.30 -12.23
N HIS A 85 -4.35 6.81 -11.05
CA HIS A 85 -3.79 8.16 -10.89
C HIS A 85 -2.34 8.24 -11.40
N LYS A 86 -1.54 7.17 -11.22
CA LYS A 86 -0.19 7.07 -11.77
C LYS A 86 -0.19 7.09 -13.30
N GLU A 87 -1.07 6.31 -13.92
CA GLU A 87 -1.27 6.28 -15.38
C GLU A 87 -1.72 7.65 -15.94
N SER A 88 -2.31 8.49 -15.09
CA SER A 88 -2.69 9.87 -15.43
C SER A 88 -1.54 10.88 -15.22
N GLY A 89 -0.35 10.42 -14.85
CA GLY A 89 0.83 11.24 -14.62
C GLY A 89 0.80 12.08 -13.35
N LEU A 90 -0.08 11.75 -12.39
CA LEU A 90 -0.18 12.49 -11.14
C LEU A 90 0.97 12.14 -10.19
N THR A 91 1.41 13.13 -9.41
CA THR A 91 2.34 12.89 -8.29
C THR A 91 1.64 12.13 -7.17
N PRO A 92 2.38 11.40 -6.30
CA PRO A 92 1.81 10.74 -5.13
C PRO A 92 0.89 11.63 -4.27
N ALA A 93 1.30 12.86 -3.98
CA ALA A 93 0.50 13.80 -3.22
C ALA A 93 -0.80 14.22 -3.94
N GLN A 94 -0.73 14.48 -5.25
CA GLN A 94 -1.91 14.80 -6.05
C GLN A 94 -2.87 13.61 -6.11
N ALA A 95 -2.34 12.40 -6.26
CA ALA A 95 -3.13 11.18 -6.29
C ALA A 95 -3.90 11.00 -4.99
N ILE A 96 -3.24 11.09 -3.83
CA ILE A 96 -3.91 10.94 -2.53
C ILE A 96 -4.91 12.07 -2.27
N ALA A 97 -4.60 13.32 -2.64
CA ALA A 97 -5.54 14.42 -2.52
C ALA A 97 -6.81 14.21 -3.38
N GLY A 98 -6.63 13.74 -4.63
CA GLY A 98 -7.75 13.39 -5.51
C GLY A 98 -8.58 12.24 -4.95
N LEU A 99 -7.92 11.17 -4.52
CA LEU A 99 -8.55 10.02 -3.90
C LEU A 99 -9.29 10.32 -2.59
N ALA A 100 -8.82 11.29 -1.81
CA ALA A 100 -9.50 11.76 -0.61
C ALA A 100 -10.78 12.55 -0.92
N ALA A 101 -10.83 13.20 -2.09
CA ALA A 101 -12.01 13.94 -2.56
C ALA A 101 -13.03 13.03 -3.29
N GLU A 102 -12.61 11.86 -3.74
CA GLU A 102 -13.49 10.88 -4.40
C GLU A 102 -14.45 10.20 -3.42
N ALA A 103 -15.63 9.82 -3.93
CA ALA A 103 -16.56 8.99 -3.16
C ALA A 103 -15.94 7.61 -2.87
N PRO A 104 -16.04 7.12 -1.61
CA PRO A 104 -15.50 5.81 -1.27
C PRO A 104 -16.25 4.69 -2.00
N ALA A 105 -15.52 3.67 -2.44
CA ALA A 105 -16.16 2.40 -2.78
C ALA A 105 -16.55 1.71 -1.46
N GLU A 106 -17.74 1.13 -1.38
CA GLU A 106 -18.31 0.59 -0.12
C GLU A 106 -17.36 -0.35 0.63
N SER A 107 -16.53 -1.13 -0.07
CA SER A 107 -15.60 -2.09 0.52
C SER A 107 -14.16 -1.59 0.71
N ALA A 108 -13.80 -0.43 0.15
CA ALA A 108 -12.44 0.12 0.27
C ALA A 108 -12.29 1.06 1.48
N GLY A 109 -13.40 1.47 2.10
CA GLY A 109 -13.43 2.55 3.07
C GLY A 109 -13.18 3.91 2.42
N ARG A 110 -12.98 4.93 3.25
CA ARG A 110 -12.70 6.31 2.86
C ARG A 110 -11.46 6.83 3.55
N VAL A 111 -10.80 7.80 2.95
CA VAL A 111 -9.78 8.59 3.63
C VAL A 111 -10.44 9.35 4.79
N ALA A 112 -9.87 9.25 5.98
CA ALA A 112 -10.32 10.00 7.13
C ALA A 112 -10.08 11.51 6.90
N PRO A 113 -11.00 12.39 7.31
CA PRO A 113 -10.79 13.82 7.17
C PRO A 113 -9.62 14.27 8.04
N GLY A 114 -8.74 15.10 7.48
CA GLY A 114 -7.58 15.62 8.19
C GLY A 114 -6.43 15.94 7.24
N GLU A 115 -5.39 16.55 7.79
CA GLU A 115 -4.13 16.74 7.09
C GLU A 115 -3.30 15.46 7.18
N PRO A 116 -2.48 15.16 6.14
CA PRO A 116 -1.54 14.04 6.21
C PRO A 116 -0.60 14.19 7.40
N ALA A 117 -0.48 13.12 8.19
CA ALA A 117 0.51 13.01 9.24
C ALA A 117 1.87 12.55 8.65
N GLU A 118 2.94 12.69 9.43
CA GLU A 118 4.28 12.26 9.03
C GLU A 118 4.71 11.03 9.83
N SER A 119 5.37 10.09 9.14
CA SER A 119 6.04 8.93 9.73
C SER A 119 7.52 8.97 9.33
N PRO A 120 8.46 8.60 10.21
CA PRO A 120 9.89 8.63 9.89
C PRO A 120 10.28 7.67 8.76
N SER A 121 9.47 6.65 8.48
CA SER A 121 9.60 5.74 7.34
C SER A 121 8.30 4.99 7.06
N GLU A 122 8.20 4.37 5.89
CA GLU A 122 7.12 3.43 5.57
C GLU A 122 7.15 2.18 6.46
N SER A 123 8.36 1.78 6.87
CA SER A 123 8.58 0.66 7.79
C SER A 123 8.02 0.95 9.19
N ALA A 124 8.28 2.15 9.74
CA ALA A 124 7.70 2.56 11.02
C ALA A 124 6.16 2.64 10.95
N LEU A 125 5.61 3.04 9.79
CA LEU A 125 4.17 3.04 9.58
C LEU A 125 3.59 1.62 9.51
N ARG A 126 4.33 0.65 8.95
CA ARG A 126 3.96 -0.77 8.99
C ARG A 126 3.89 -1.29 10.43
N GLU A 127 4.89 -0.99 11.25
CA GLU A 127 4.92 -1.38 12.66
C GLU A 127 3.74 -0.78 13.44
N LEU A 128 3.39 0.48 13.15
CA LEU A 128 2.20 1.12 13.70
C LEU A 128 0.93 0.37 13.28
N ALA A 129 0.78 0.00 12.01
CA ALA A 129 -0.38 -0.73 11.49
C ALA A 129 -0.51 -2.16 12.05
N ASP A 130 0.62 -2.78 12.40
CA ASP A 130 0.65 -4.09 13.04
C ASP A 130 0.32 -4.03 14.54
N SER A 131 0.48 -2.86 15.15
CA SER A 131 0.25 -2.61 16.59
C SER A 131 -1.16 -2.11 16.92
N LYS A 132 -1.99 -1.82 15.92
CA LYS A 132 -3.40 -1.40 16.08
C LYS A 132 -4.34 -2.60 16.11
#